data_AF-A0A944YX99-F1
#
_entry.id   AF-A0A944YX99-F1
#
_cell.length_a   1.000
_cell.length_b   1.000
_cell.length_c   1.000
_cell.angle_alpha   90.00
_cell.angle_beta   90.00
_cell.angle_gamma   90.00
#
_symmetry.space_group_name_H-M   'P 1'
#
loop_
_entity.id
_entity.type
_entity.pdbx_description
1 polymer ?
#
loop_
_entity_poly.entity_id
_entity_poly.type
_entity_poly.pdbx_seq_one_letter_code
_entity_poly.pdbx_strand_id
1 'polypeptide(L)' 'HVGVTLWRSPTGLDLFVPRGFALSLWEMLLETAEQFGLDIS' A
#
# COMPACT_ATOMS: atom_id res chain seq x y z
N HIS A 1 15.15 2.18 -1.13
CA HIS A 1 14.49 0.91 -1.51
C HIS A 1 14.24 0.09 -0.25
N VAL A 2 12.98 -0.25 0.02
CA VAL A 2 12.55 -1.09 1.15
C VAL A 2 11.94 -2.35 0.57
N GLY A 3 12.32 -3.51 1.10
CA GLY A 3 11.68 -4.77 0.75
C GLY A 3 10.28 -4.84 1.38
N VAL A 4 9.29 -5.15 0.56
CA VAL A 4 7.92 -5.44 0.99
C VAL A 4 7.52 -6.82 0.48
N THR A 5 6.68 -7.52 1.22
CA THR A 5 6.10 -8.79 0.76
C THR A 5 4.64 -8.59 0.45
N LEU A 6 4.27 -8.87 -0.79
CA LEU A 6 2.88 -8.95 -1.24
C LEU A 6 2.44 -10.41 -1.21
N TRP A 7 1.33 -10.66 -0.55
CA TRP A 7 0.68 -11.96 -0.53
C TRP A 7 -0.73 -11.82 -1.12
N ARG A 8 -1.07 -12.69 -2.07
CA ARG A 8 -2.41 -12.69 -2.66
C ARG A 8 -3.29 -13.68 -1.89
N SER A 9 -4.35 -13.18 -1.28
CA SER A 9 -5.37 -13.99 -0.62
C SER A 9 -6.66 -14.00 -1.45
N PRO A 10 -7.63 -14.89 -1.14
CA PRO A 10 -8.92 -14.92 -1.84
C PRO A 10 -9.70 -13.61 -1.74
N THR A 11 -9.46 -12.81 -0.69
CA THR A 11 -10.16 -11.56 -0.41
C THR A 11 -9.39 -10.32 -0.87
N GLY A 12 -8.15 -10.46 -1.37
CA GLY A 12 -7.37 -9.32 -1.84
C GLY A 12 -5.85 -9.52 -1.80
N LEU A 13 -5.15 -8.44 -1.46
CA LEU A 13 -3.71 -8.41 -1.30
C LEU A 13 -3.37 -8.04 0.15
N ASP A 14 -2.57 -8.89 0.79
CA ASP A 14 -1.98 -8.60 2.09
C ASP A 14 -0.56 -8.05 1.87
N LEU A 15 -0.23 -7.00 2.61
CA LEU A 15 1.04 -6.29 2.48
C LEU A 15 1.80 -6.34 3.80
N PHE A 16 2.95 -6.98 3.79
CA PHE A 16 3.84 -7.07 4.94
C PHE A 16 5.00 -6.08 4.76
N VAL A 17 5.07 -5.09 5.65
CA VAL A 17 6.05 -4.00 5.58
C VAL A 17 6.72 -3.79 6.94
N PRO A 18 7.96 -3.29 6.99
CA PRO A 18 8.56 -2.88 8.24
C PRO A 18 7.80 -1.69 8.83
N ARG A 19 7.51 -1.74 10.13
CA ARG A 19 6.68 -0.74 10.82
C ARG A 19 7.09 0.71 10.55
N GLY A 20 8.40 0.99 10.49
CA GLY A 20 8.93 2.34 10.26
C GLY A 20 8.61 2.93 8.89
N PHE A 21 8.11 2.12 7.95
CA PHE A 21 7.76 2.53 6.58
C PHE A 21 6.27 2.39 6.27
N ALA A 22 5.46 1.94 7.22
CA ALA A 22 4.04 1.69 6.98
C ALA A 22 3.29 2.97 6.58
N LEU A 23 3.58 4.09 7.27
CA LEU A 23 2.92 5.37 7.00
C LEU A 23 3.31 5.92 5.62
N SER A 24 4.60 6.03 5.32
CA SER A 24 5.05 6.60 4.05
C SER A 24 4.67 5.76 2.84
N LEU A 25 4.57 4.43 3.01
CA LEU A 25 4.04 3.57 1.95
C LEU A 25 2.54 3.76 1.75
N TRP A 26 1.77 3.92 2.82
CA TRP A 26 0.33 4.19 2.74
C TRP A 26 0.04 5.53 2.05
N GLU A 27 0.76 6.59 2.42
CA GLU A 27 0.67 7.90 1.77
C GLU A 27 0.96 7.81 0.27
N MET A 28 2.02 7.10 -0.13
CA MET A 28 2.34 6.87 -1.55
C MET A 28 1.23 6.11 -2.30
N LEU A 29 0.60 5.12 -1.66
CA LEU A 29 -0.51 4.37 -2.26
C LEU A 29 -1.75 5.25 -2.44
N LEU A 30 -2.05 6.11 -1.48
CA LEU A 30 -3.15 7.07 -1.56
C LEU A 30 -2.92 8.11 -2.65
N GLU A 31 -1.74 8.73 -2.68
CA GLU A 31 -1.36 9.68 -3.73
C GLU A 31 -1.45 9.05 -5.13
N THR A 32 -1.04 7.79 -5.24
CA THR A 32 -1.17 7.04 -6.51
C THR A 32 -2.64 6.78 -6.83
N ALA A 33 -3.47 6.35 -5.86
CA ALA A 33 -4.89 6.11 -6.09
C ALA A 33 -5.61 7.38 -6.61
N GLU A 34 -5.30 8.54 -6.03
CA GLU A 34 -5.83 9.84 -6.46
C GLU A 34 -5.44 10.17 -7.91
N GLN A 35 -4.20 9.87 -8.32
CA GLN A 35 -3.75 10.05 -9.71
C GLN A 35 -4.53 9.19 -10.72
N PHE A 36 -5.10 8.07 -10.26
CA PHE A 36 -6.00 7.23 -11.05
C PHE A 36 -7.49 7.56 -10.86
N GLY A 37 -7.81 8.63 -10.13
CA GLY A 37 -9.17 9.09 -9.88
C GLY A 37 -9.95 8.28 -8.84
N LEU A 38 -9.25 7.48 -8.02
CA LEU A 38 -9.86 6.79 -6.87
C LEU A 38 -9.69 7.61 -5.60
N ASP A 39 -10.81 7.88 -4.93
CA ASP A 39 -10.85 8.45 -3.59
C ASP A 39 -11.03 7.33 -2.55
N ILE A 40 -10.12 7.26 -1.58
CA ILE A 40 -10.09 6.26 -0.52
C ILE A 40 -10.34 6.99 0.81
N SER A 41 -11.54 6.82 1.38
CA SER A 41 -12.02 7.49 2.61
C SER A 41 -12.25 6.53 3.78
#